data_AF-A0A9P8TLE1-F1
#
_entry.id   AF-A0A9P8TLE1-F1
#
_cell.length_a   1.000
_cell.length_b   1.000
_cell.length_c   1.000
_cell.angle_alpha   90.00
_cell.angle_beta   90.00
_cell.angle_gamma   90.00
#
_symmetry.space_group_name_H-M   'P 1'
#
loop_
_entity.id
_entity.type
_entity.pdbx_description
1 polymer ?
#
loop_
_entity_poly.entity_id
_entity_poly.type
_entity_poly.pdbx_seq_one_letter_code
_entity_poly.pdbx_strand_id
1 'polypeptide(L)'
;MDQIAEYRHIHSSYKDDFFTSIHLKPQQISHDEDQAIELETLEGQKYTIKVSTDGWTAVLLRRSTTPIHNHHKDQDEVDRCFETFEALAMAISAKFTAKFHQSLTRRLDNLLAAEAGSEQGRLQRFQ
;
A
#
# COMPACT_ATOMS: atom_id res chain seq x y z
N MET A 1 10.66 -6.93 -14.66
CA MET A 1 10.16 -7.11 -13.27
C MET A 1 9.18 -8.26 -13.28
N ASP A 2 9.11 -9.05 -12.20
CA ASP A 2 8.12 -10.13 -12.04
C ASP A 2 6.91 -9.60 -11.25
N GLN A 3 5.86 -9.22 -11.97
CA GLN A 3 4.65 -8.62 -11.39
C GLN A 3 3.90 -9.58 -10.43
N ILE A 4 4.09 -10.89 -10.60
CA ILE A 4 3.51 -11.90 -9.71
C ILE A 4 4.27 -11.91 -8.38
N ALA A 5 5.59 -11.80 -8.42
CA ALA A 5 6.41 -11.68 -7.20
C ALA A 5 6.04 -10.41 -6.41
N GLU A 6 5.90 -9.28 -7.11
CA GLU A 6 5.48 -8.01 -6.52
C GLU A 6 4.08 -8.09 -5.90
N TYR A 7 3.11 -8.68 -6.62
CA TYR A 7 1.77 -8.92 -6.08
C TYR A 7 1.81 -9.80 -4.82
N ARG A 8 2.58 -10.90 -4.80
CA ARG A 8 2.68 -11.78 -3.63
C ARG A 8 3.23 -11.02 -2.42
N HIS A 9 4.23 -10.16 -2.65
CA HIS A 9 4.77 -9.31 -1.60
C HIS A 9 3.70 -8.35 -1.06
N ILE A 10 2.97 -7.66 -1.94
CA ILE A 10 1.93 -6.70 -1.51
C ILE A 10 0.78 -7.42 -0.80
N HIS A 11 0.29 -8.52 -1.36
CA HIS A 11 -0.81 -9.29 -0.80
C HIS A 11 -0.46 -9.82 0.60
N SER A 12 0.76 -10.33 0.80
CA SER A 12 1.20 -10.79 2.13
C SER A 12 1.44 -9.66 3.13
N SER A 13 1.87 -8.48 2.66
CA SER A 13 2.25 -7.37 3.53
C SER A 13 1.09 -6.46 3.92
N TYR A 14 0.08 -6.33 3.04
CA TYR A 14 -0.91 -5.25 3.16
C TYR A 14 -2.37 -5.71 3.17
N LYS A 15 -2.71 -6.92 2.71
CA LYS A 15 -4.11 -7.32 2.50
C LYS A 15 -4.98 -7.20 3.75
N ASP A 16 -4.57 -7.79 4.86
CA ASP A 16 -5.48 -7.98 6.00
C ASP A 16 -5.72 -6.68 6.79
N ASP A 17 -4.79 -5.72 6.71
CA ASP A 17 -4.81 -4.50 7.51
C ASP A 17 -5.13 -3.24 6.71
N PHE A 18 -4.83 -3.20 5.41
CA PHE A 18 -4.78 -1.94 4.66
C PHE A 18 -5.80 -1.82 3.52
N PHE A 19 -6.35 -2.92 3.03
CA PHE A 19 -7.29 -2.95 1.90
C PHE A 19 -8.47 -3.87 2.21
N THR A 20 -9.64 -3.64 1.61
CA THR A 20 -10.78 -4.57 1.74
C THR A 20 -10.64 -5.75 0.78
N SER A 21 -10.00 -5.52 -0.38
CA SER A 21 -9.64 -6.57 -1.33
C SER A 21 -8.40 -6.19 -2.11
N ILE A 22 -7.61 -7.20 -2.47
CA ILE A 22 -6.50 -7.11 -3.42
C ILE A 22 -6.41 -8.44 -4.17
N HIS A 23 -6.45 -8.39 -5.50
CA HIS A 23 -6.39 -9.57 -6.36
C HIS A 23 -5.71 -9.27 -7.69
N LEU A 24 -5.06 -10.30 -8.26
CA LEU A 24 -4.60 -10.27 -9.64
C LEU A 24 -5.79 -10.54 -10.56
N LYS A 25 -5.92 -9.73 -11.60
CA LYS A 25 -6.86 -9.96 -12.69
C LYS A 25 -6.09 -10.12 -14.00
N PRO A 26 -6.32 -11.21 -14.75
CA PRO A 26 -5.79 -11.31 -16.10
C PRO A 26 -6.46 -10.24 -16.97
N GLN A 27 -5.70 -9.37 -17.64
CA GLN A 27 -6.25 -8.54 -18.70
C GLN A 27 -6.21 -9.37 -20.00
N GLN A 28 -7.38 -9.65 -20.57
CA GLN A 28 -7.45 -10.11 -21.95
C GLN A 28 -7.32 -8.88 -22.85
N ILE A 29 -6.09 -8.49 -23.16
CA ILE A 29 -5.80 -7.58 -24.26
C ILE A 29 -5.09 -8.41 -25.31
N SER A 30 -5.56 -8.30 -26.55
CA SER A 30 -5.02 -9.02 -27.71
C SER A 30 -3.50 -8.97 -27.75
N HIS A 31 -2.87 -10.14 -27.60
CA HIS A 31 -1.45 -10.44 -27.77
C HIS A 31 -0.44 -10.10 -26.67
N ASP A 32 -0.83 -9.49 -25.54
CA ASP A 32 0.03 -9.42 -24.34
C ASP A 32 -0.79 -9.78 -23.09
N GLU A 33 -0.35 -10.79 -22.35
CA GLU A 33 -0.94 -11.15 -21.05
C GLU A 33 -0.49 -10.15 -19.97
N ASP A 34 -0.96 -8.91 -20.08
CA ASP A 34 -0.77 -7.93 -19.01
C ASP A 34 -1.65 -8.33 -17.81
N GLN A 35 -1.03 -8.73 -16.71
CA GLN A 35 -1.74 -8.92 -15.45
C GLN A 35 -1.90 -7.55 -14.78
N ALA A 36 -3.03 -7.29 -14.15
CA ALA A 36 -3.21 -6.07 -13.39
C ALA A 36 -3.62 -6.40 -11.95
N ILE A 37 -3.11 -5.61 -11.01
CA ILE A 37 -3.47 -5.75 -9.60
C ILE A 37 -4.70 -4.87 -9.39
N GLU A 38 -5.84 -5.45 -9.07
CA GLU A 38 -7.00 -4.68 -8.62
C GLU A 38 -6.99 -4.64 -7.08
N LEU A 39 -7.26 -3.47 -6.51
CA LEU A 39 -7.42 -3.29 -5.08
C LEU A 39 -8.63 -2.42 -4.75
N GLU A 40 -9.17 -2.63 -3.56
CA GLU A 40 -10.21 -1.79 -2.98
C GLU A 40 -9.75 -1.24 -1.64
N THR A 41 -9.76 0.08 -1.52
CA THR A 41 -9.33 0.77 -0.30
C THR A 41 -10.37 0.62 0.82
N LEU A 42 -9.98 0.90 2.06
CA LEU A 42 -10.90 0.91 3.21
C LEU A 42 -11.97 2.01 3.12
N GLU A 43 -11.84 2.96 2.19
CA GLU A 43 -12.83 3.95 1.82
C GLU A 43 -13.83 3.45 0.75
N GLY A 44 -13.65 2.23 0.24
CA GLY A 44 -14.48 1.63 -0.81
C GLY A 44 -14.15 2.11 -2.22
N GLN A 45 -12.98 2.70 -2.44
CA GLN A 45 -12.52 3.10 -3.77
C GLN A 45 -11.80 1.92 -4.44
N LYS A 46 -12.13 1.64 -5.70
CA LYS A 46 -11.53 0.54 -6.46
C LYS A 46 -10.55 1.08 -7.48
N TYR A 47 -9.33 0.53 -7.48
CA TYR A 47 -8.26 0.93 -8.39
C TYR A 47 -7.71 -0.29 -9.14
N THR A 48 -7.29 -0.07 -10.39
CA THR A 48 -6.38 -0.95 -11.11
C THR A 48 -4.98 -0.38 -11.00
N ILE A 49 -4.05 -1.20 -10.50
CA ILE A 49 -2.65 -0.86 -10.34
C ILE A 49 -1.85 -1.56 -11.43
N LYS A 50 -1.00 -0.78 -12.12
CA LYS A 50 -0.03 -1.28 -13.09
C LYS A 50 1.37 -1.08 -12.55
N VAL A 51 2.22 -2.08 -12.76
CA VAL A 51 3.63 -2.09 -12.38
C VAL A 51 4.45 -2.09 -13.66
N SER A 52 5.36 -1.14 -13.79
CA SER A 52 6.24 -0.98 -14.94
C SER A 52 7.70 -0.81 -14.48
N THR A 53 8.64 -0.73 -15.41
CA THR A 53 10.04 -0.38 -15.10
C THR A 53 10.18 0.98 -14.44
N ASP A 54 9.23 1.88 -14.73
CA ASP A 54 9.28 3.27 -14.28
C ASP A 54 8.60 3.45 -12.91
N GLY A 55 7.95 2.39 -12.41
CA GLY A 55 7.29 2.36 -11.12
C GLY A 55 5.81 1.96 -11.17
N TRP A 56 5.03 2.56 -10.28
CA TRP A 56 3.68 2.18 -9.91
C TRP A 56 2.67 3.25 -10.30
N THR A 57 1.57 2.84 -10.93
CA THR A 57 0.48 3.75 -11.35
C THR A 57 -0.87 3.17 -10.95
N ALA A 58 -1.86 4.04 -10.69
CA ALA A 58 -3.22 3.65 -10.37
C ALA A 58 -4.25 4.33 -11.27
N VAL A 59 -5.18 3.53 -11.78
CA VAL A 59 -6.36 3.99 -12.52
C VAL A 59 -7.60 3.73 -11.67
N LEU A 60 -8.41 4.76 -11.46
CA LEU A 60 -9.63 4.67 -10.65
C LEU A 60 -10.75 4.00 -11.45
N LEU A 61 -11.25 2.86 -10.98
CA LEU A 61 -12.31 2.11 -11.66
C LEU A 61 -13.72 2.58 -11.30
N ARG A 62 -13.93 2.97 -10.04
CA ARG A 62 -15.25 3.39 -9.53
C ARG A 62 -15.10 4.24 -8.29
N ARG A 63 -15.78 5.40 -8.27
CA ARG A 63 -15.97 6.20 -7.05
C ARG A 63 -17.10 5.60 -6.22
N SER A 64 -16.85 5.46 -4.92
CA SER A 64 -17.93 5.28 -3.94
C SER A 64 -18.82 6.54 -3.95
N THR A 65 -20.13 6.36 -3.76
CA THR A 65 -21.12 7.45 -3.69
C THR A 65 -21.00 8.29 -2.41
N THR A 66 -20.08 7.95 -1.50
CA THR A 66 -19.78 8.78 -0.33
C THR A 66 -18.84 9.92 -0.75
N PRO A 67 -19.27 11.19 -0.71
CA PRO A 67 -18.44 12.30 -1.12
C PRO A 67 -17.32 12.47 -0.10
N ILE A 68 -16.10 12.08 -0.47
CA ILE A 68 -14.91 12.48 0.26
C ILE A 68 -14.64 13.93 -0.15
N HIS A 69 -14.87 14.86 0.79
CA HIS A 69 -14.62 16.28 0.60
C HIS A 69 -13.11 16.52 0.63
N ASN A 70 -12.43 16.27 -0.49
CA ASN A 70 -11.07 16.73 -0.72
C ASN A 70 -11.08 17.72 -1.87
N HIS A 71 -10.68 18.95 -1.57
CA HIS A 71 -10.43 19.98 -2.57
C HIS A 71 -9.32 19.53 -3.53
N HIS A 72 -9.55 19.85 -4.81
CA HIS A 72 -8.59 19.96 -5.92
C HIS A 72 -8.42 18.78 -6.89
N LYS A 73 -8.98 19.04 -8.09
CA LYS A 73 -8.74 18.48 -9.43
C LYS A 73 -9.18 17.04 -9.66
N ASP A 74 -10.43 16.93 -10.07
CA ASP A 74 -10.90 15.89 -10.98
C ASP A 74 -10.00 15.83 -12.23
N GLN A 75 -9.36 14.68 -12.47
CA GLN A 75 -9.53 13.89 -13.70
C GLN A 75 -8.76 12.55 -13.60
N ASP A 76 -9.48 11.53 -13.15
CA ASP A 76 -9.55 10.12 -13.62
C ASP A 76 -8.33 9.22 -13.84
N GLU A 77 -7.10 9.71 -13.72
CA GLU A 77 -5.91 8.87 -13.52
C GLU A 77 -5.10 9.47 -12.36
N VAL A 78 -4.56 8.62 -11.49
CA VAL A 78 -3.39 9.05 -10.75
C VAL A 78 -2.24 8.96 -11.76
N ASP A 79 -2.18 9.93 -12.66
CA ASP A 79 -1.21 10.07 -13.78
C ASP A 79 0.25 10.21 -13.33
N ARG A 80 0.46 10.05 -12.03
CA ARG A 80 1.76 10.09 -11.40
C ARG A 80 2.27 8.66 -11.27
N CYS A 81 3.42 8.41 -11.89
CA CYS A 81 4.20 7.23 -11.57
C CYS A 81 4.88 7.42 -10.21
N PHE A 82 4.79 6.42 -9.34
CA PHE A 82 5.42 6.39 -8.03
C PHE A 82 6.53 5.36 -7.99
N GLU A 83 7.61 5.67 -7.30
CA GLU A 83 8.76 4.74 -7.18
C GLU A 83 8.40 3.49 -6.38
N THR A 84 7.52 3.59 -5.39
CA THR A 84 7.11 2.47 -4.53
C THR A 84 5.60 2.32 -4.43
N PHE A 85 5.16 1.11 -4.08
CA PHE A 85 3.77 0.82 -3.81
C PHE A 85 3.22 1.63 -2.64
N GLU A 86 3.99 1.83 -1.58
CA GLU A 86 3.57 2.60 -0.40
C GLU A 86 3.30 4.06 -0.75
N ALA A 87 4.15 4.67 -1.58
CA ALA A 87 3.97 6.03 -2.04
C ALA A 87 2.67 6.17 -2.86
N LEU A 88 2.40 5.20 -3.74
CA LEU A 88 1.13 5.12 -4.45
C LEU A 88 -0.05 4.92 -3.50
N ALA A 89 0.05 3.98 -2.56
CA ALA A 89 -1.01 3.64 -1.61
C ALA A 89 -1.37 4.82 -0.69
N MET A 90 -0.37 5.60 -0.26
CA MET A 90 -0.58 6.85 0.49
C MET A 90 -1.28 7.91 -0.35
N ALA A 91 -0.99 7.98 -1.65
CA ALA A 91 -1.64 8.93 -2.55
C ALA A 91 -3.13 8.59 -2.81
N ILE A 92 -3.49 7.31 -2.81
CA ILE A 92 -4.85 6.85 -3.15
C ILE A 92 -5.74 6.53 -1.93
N SER A 93 -5.17 6.42 -0.72
CA SER A 93 -5.94 6.11 0.49
C SER A 93 -5.42 6.85 1.72
N ALA A 94 -6.28 7.70 2.27
CA ALA A 94 -6.01 8.40 3.53
C ALA A 94 -5.99 7.43 4.72
N LYS A 95 -6.86 6.40 4.69
CA LYS A 95 -6.89 5.34 5.70
C LYS A 95 -5.63 4.48 5.66
N PHE A 96 -5.10 4.20 4.46
CA PHE A 96 -3.79 3.56 4.32
C PHE A 96 -2.73 4.39 5.03
N THR A 97 -2.64 5.68 4.71
CA THR A 97 -1.65 6.61 5.30
C THR A 97 -1.71 6.62 6.82
N ALA A 98 -2.92 6.75 7.39
CA ALA A 98 -3.09 6.75 8.84
C ALA A 98 -2.65 5.43 9.50
N LYS A 99 -3.07 4.28 8.95
CA LYS A 99 -2.68 2.97 9.47
C LYS A 99 -1.18 2.70 9.29
N PHE A 100 -0.60 3.17 8.19
CA PHE A 100 0.82 2.98 7.89
C PHE A 100 1.68 3.73 8.89
N HIS A 101 1.33 5.00 9.15
CA HIS A 101 1.97 5.78 10.22
C HIS A 101 1.82 5.11 11.58
N GLN A 102 0.63 4.63 11.94
CA GLN A 102 0.43 3.92 13.21
C GLN A 102 1.29 2.66 13.33
N SER A 103 1.37 1.86 12.25
CA SER A 103 2.20 0.66 12.20
C SER A 103 3.69 0.98 12.33
N LEU A 104 4.15 2.04 11.66
CA LEU A 104 5.52 2.52 11.73
C LEU A 104 5.88 3.03 13.12
N THR A 105 5.04 3.87 13.73
CA THR A 105 5.22 4.36 15.10
C THR A 105 5.32 3.20 16.08
N ARG A 106 4.40 2.22 16.01
CA ARG A 106 4.46 1.03 16.88
C ARG A 106 5.76 0.24 16.72
N ARG A 107 6.27 0.10 15.49
CA ARG A 107 7.56 -0.58 15.25
C ARG A 107 8.73 0.20 15.85
N LEU A 108 8.74 1.52 15.73
CA LEU A 108 9.74 2.38 16.34
C LEU A 108 9.71 2.30 17.87
N ASP A 109 8.51 2.37 18.46
CA ASP A 109 8.33 2.23 19.91
C ASP A 109 8.85 0.88 20.43
N ASN A 110 8.56 -0.20 19.70
CA ASN A 110 9.06 -1.53 20.05
C ASN A 110 10.59 -1.63 19.97
N LEU A 111 11.21 -0.99 18.97
CA LEU A 111 12.68 -0.96 18.85
C LEU A 111 13.31 -0.18 20.01
N LEU A 112 12.79 1.01 20.31
CA LEU A 112 13.25 1.82 21.44
C LEU A 112 13.09 1.10 22.79
N ALA A 113 11.97 0.39 22.98
CA ALA A 113 11.74 -0.42 24.18
C ALA A 113 12.71 -1.62 24.26
N ALA A 114 13.00 -2.28 23.13
CA ALA A 114 13.96 -3.39 23.08
C ALA A 114 15.39 -2.92 23.40
N GLU A 115 15.78 -1.73 22.92
CA GLU A 115 17.07 -1.12 23.25
C GLU A 115 17.17 -0.80 24.75
N ALA A 116 16.16 -0.14 25.33
CA ALA A 116 16.14 0.19 26.75
C ALA A 116 16.15 -1.07 27.66
N GLY A 117 15.45 -2.13 27.27
CA GLY A 117 15.48 -3.42 27.97
C GLY A 117 16.81 -4.16 27.88
N SER A 118 17.54 -3.97 26.77
CA SER A 118 18.86 -4.60 26.56
C SER A 118 19.96 -4.02 27.45
N GLU A 119 19.90 -2.74 27.80
CA GLU A 119 20.85 -2.10 28.72
C GLU A 119 20.60 -2.48 30.19
N GLN A 120 19.33 -2.57 30.62
CA GLN A 120 19.00 -3.04 31.97
C GLN A 120 19.39 -4.51 32.20
N GLY A 121 19.19 -5.38 31.20
CA GLY A 121 19.64 -6.78 31.27
C GLY A 121 21.15 -6.96 31.28
N ARG A 122 21.90 -5.98 30.76
CA ARG A 122 23.37 -5.98 30.72
C ARG A 122 24.00 -5.49 32.02
N LEU A 123 23.36 -4.56 32.73
CA LEU A 123 23.82 -4.06 34.03
C LEU A 123 23.58 -5.04 35.19
N GLN A 124 22.56 -5.92 35.10
CA GLN A 124 22.27 -6.91 36.14
C GLN A 124 23.18 -8.16 36.09
N ARG A 125 23.95 -8.38 35.02
CA ARG A 125 24.88 -9.53 34.92
C ARG A 125 26.23 -9.30 35.60
N PHE A 126 26.44 -8.12 36.19
CA PHE A 126 27.68 -7.74 36.88
C PHE A 126 27.47 -7.50 38.38
N GLN A 127 26.38 -8.01 38.97
CA GLN A 127 26.13 -8.02 40.41
C GLN A 127 26.20 -9.44 40.97
#